data_AF-A0A7C2AES5-F1
#
_entry.id   AF-A0A7C2AES5-F1
#
_cell.length_a   1.000
_cell.length_b   1.000
_cell.length_c   1.000
_cell.angle_alpha   90.00
_cell.angle_beta   90.00
_cell.angle_gamma   90.00
#
_symmetry.space_group_name_H-M   'P 1'
#
loop_
_entity.id
_entity.type
_entity.pdbx_description
1 polymer ?
#
loop_
_entity_poly.entity_id
_entity_poly.type
_entity_poly.pdbx_seq_one_letter_code
_entity_poly.pdbx_strand_id
1 'polypeptide(L)'
;MNQYPLWKYVLIAVVILTGALYALPNLYGDDPSVQVSPLRGAPIDDESRMRVTELLKGEGITFKSFEMVPRGMLIRFNNTEDQLRAKDLIDEKMGDNYVSALNLSPATPAWLSALNAAPMYLGLDLRGGVHFLMEVDMVAALRQAGERYVSDLRSILRGEKVRYLSIAKTSSGNAVEIKFRNASDRDAASAIIRKEYPRLLLEPEERGGDAFLIVTISEQEVREIKKMALQQNVITLRNRVNELGVAEPVVQQQGQNRIVVQLPGIQDTARAKEILGATATLEFRMAVENADVQAALAGRPPVGTR
;
A
#
# COMPACT_ATOMS: atom_id res chain seq x y z
N MET A 1 -26.74 48.90 -29.39
CA MET A 1 -26.56 48.36 -30.76
C MET A 1 -25.89 46.99 -30.64
N ASN A 2 -26.57 45.92 -31.03
CA ASN A 2 -25.96 44.58 -31.10
C ASN A 2 -25.10 44.52 -32.36
N GLN A 3 -23.80 44.29 -32.20
CA GLN A 3 -22.83 44.24 -33.31
C GLN A 3 -22.74 42.86 -33.97
N TYR A 4 -23.32 41.83 -33.35
CA TYR A 4 -23.30 40.45 -33.86
C TYR A 4 -24.71 39.92 -34.23
N PRO A 5 -24.78 38.89 -35.08
CA PRO A 5 -26.03 38.17 -35.32
C PRO A 5 -26.56 37.50 -34.03
N LEU A 6 -27.89 37.43 -33.89
CA LEU A 6 -28.59 36.84 -32.74
C LEU A 6 -28.08 35.45 -32.34
N TRP A 7 -27.78 34.59 -33.32
CA TRP A 7 -27.27 33.24 -33.07
C TRP A 7 -25.92 33.22 -32.33
N LYS A 8 -25.06 34.24 -32.51
CA LYS A 8 -23.79 34.34 -31.78
C LYS A 8 -24.04 34.67 -30.30
N TYR A 9 -25.00 35.53 -30.02
CA TYR A 9 -25.40 35.83 -28.64
C TYR A 9 -26.06 34.63 -27.97
N VAL A 10 -26.90 33.88 -28.69
CA VAL A 10 -27.46 32.61 -28.20
C VAL A 10 -26.35 31.60 -27.92
N LEU A 11 -25.37 31.46 -28.82
CA LEU A 11 -24.22 30.59 -28.61
C LEU A 11 -23.41 30.97 -27.37
N ILE A 12 -23.11 32.27 -27.18
CA ILE A 12 -22.41 32.77 -25.99
C ILE A 12 -23.21 32.47 -24.72
N ALA A 13 -24.53 32.70 -24.73
CA ALA A 13 -25.39 32.42 -23.59
C ALA A 13 -25.39 30.93 -23.23
N VAL A 14 -25.45 30.04 -24.23
CA VAL A 14 -25.36 28.59 -24.02
C VAL A 14 -24.02 28.21 -23.40
N VAL A 15 -22.90 28.71 -23.93
CA VAL A 15 -21.56 28.42 -23.40
C VAL A 15 -21.43 28.89 -21.94
N ILE A 16 -21.91 30.09 -21.61
CA ILE A 16 -21.87 30.62 -20.24
C ILE A 16 -22.76 29.78 -19.32
N LEU A 17 -23.97 29.42 -19.74
CA LEU A 17 -24.89 28.59 -18.96
C LEU A 17 -24.30 27.21 -18.69
N THR A 18 -23.70 26.57 -19.70
CA THR A 18 -23.03 25.27 -19.53
C THR A 18 -21.83 25.40 -18.61
N GLY A 19 -20.99 26.44 -18.76
CA GLY A 19 -19.87 26.70 -17.86
C GLY A 19 -20.31 26.92 -16.42
N ALA A 20 -21.37 27.70 -16.20
CA ALA A 20 -21.95 27.91 -14.88
C ALA A 20 -22.50 26.61 -14.28
N LEU A 21 -23.22 25.81 -15.08
CA LEU A 21 -23.76 24.52 -14.67
C LEU A 21 -22.66 23.56 -14.19
N TYR A 22 -21.54 23.46 -14.90
CA TYR A 22 -20.41 22.62 -14.51
C TYR A 22 -19.55 23.22 -13.38
N ALA A 23 -19.69 24.51 -13.09
CA ALA A 23 -19.04 25.16 -11.95
C ALA A 23 -19.85 25.08 -10.64
N LEU A 24 -21.17 24.88 -10.71
CA LEU A 24 -22.08 24.78 -9.56
C LEU A 24 -21.64 23.77 -8.48
N PRO A 25 -21.11 22.56 -8.80
CA PRO A 25 -20.68 21.59 -7.79
C PRO A 25 -19.72 22.17 -6.73
N ASN A 26 -18.88 23.14 -7.11
CA ASN A 26 -17.90 23.77 -6.22
C ASN A 26 -18.52 24.62 -5.10
N LEU A 27 -19.80 24.99 -5.21
CA LEU A 27 -20.49 25.83 -4.23
C LEU A 27 -21.11 25.02 -3.07
N TYR A 28 -21.24 23.70 -3.21
CA TYR A 28 -21.95 22.86 -2.24
C TYR A 28 -21.10 22.46 -1.03
N GLY A 29 -19.78 22.61 -1.08
CA GLY A 29 -18.88 22.23 0.03
C GLY A 29 -18.84 20.72 0.28
N ASP A 30 -18.40 20.34 1.48
CA ASP A 30 -18.24 18.94 1.90
C ASP A 30 -19.13 18.63 3.12
N ASP A 31 -19.75 17.44 3.12
CA ASP A 31 -20.43 16.85 4.27
C ASP A 31 -19.43 16.03 5.13
N PRO A 32 -19.44 16.21 6.47
CA PRO A 32 -18.78 15.30 7.40
C PRO A 32 -19.24 13.86 7.17
N SER A 33 -18.30 12.91 7.05
CA SER A 33 -18.65 11.53 6.69
C SER A 33 -17.77 10.48 7.38
N VAL A 34 -18.37 9.35 7.75
CA VAL A 34 -17.65 8.18 8.23
C VAL A 34 -17.72 7.11 7.16
N GLN A 35 -16.57 6.66 6.69
CA GLN A 35 -16.46 5.50 5.82
C GLN A 35 -16.12 4.29 6.66
N VAL A 36 -16.91 3.22 6.53
CA VAL A 36 -16.64 1.94 7.18
C VAL A 36 -16.23 0.95 6.10
N SER A 37 -14.98 0.51 6.17
CA SER A 37 -14.36 -0.41 5.23
C SER A 37 -14.16 -1.78 5.90
N PRO A 38 -14.29 -2.90 5.16
CA PRO A 38 -14.13 -4.22 5.74
C PRO A 38 -12.64 -4.55 5.86
N LEU A 39 -12.26 -5.19 6.97
CA LEU A 39 -10.98 -5.85 7.14
C LEU A 39 -11.15 -7.35 6.96
N ARG A 40 -10.06 -8.02 6.53
CA ARG A 40 -9.95 -9.50 6.54
C ARG A 40 -11.10 -10.24 5.82
N GLY A 41 -11.70 -9.60 4.81
CA GLY A 41 -12.78 -10.20 4.01
C GLY A 41 -14.15 -10.21 4.71
N ALA A 42 -14.36 -9.36 5.71
CA ALA A 42 -15.68 -9.19 6.32
C ALA A 42 -16.74 -8.80 5.27
N PRO A 43 -17.97 -9.33 5.36
CA PRO A 43 -19.04 -8.99 4.43
C PRO A 43 -19.48 -7.54 4.62
N ILE A 44 -19.70 -6.83 3.51
CA ILE A 44 -20.38 -5.53 3.50
C ILE A 44 -21.65 -5.69 2.68
N ASP A 45 -22.71 -5.93 3.42
CA ASP A 45 -24.05 -6.26 2.94
C ASP A 45 -25.11 -5.47 3.72
N ASP A 46 -26.38 -5.72 3.38
CA ASP A 46 -27.50 -5.07 4.03
C ASP A 46 -27.59 -5.35 5.54
N GLU A 47 -27.10 -6.49 6.01
CA GLU A 47 -27.05 -6.82 7.44
C GLU A 47 -26.09 -5.90 8.19
N SER A 48 -24.87 -5.73 7.66
CA SER A 48 -23.89 -4.81 8.22
C SER A 48 -24.40 -3.36 8.26
N ARG A 49 -25.11 -2.94 7.20
CA ARG A 49 -25.78 -1.63 7.12
C ARG A 49 -26.88 -1.46 8.16
N MET A 50 -27.73 -2.46 8.34
CA MET A 50 -28.78 -2.44 9.35
C MET A 50 -28.19 -2.34 10.75
N ARG A 51 -27.16 -3.14 11.04
CA ARG A 51 -26.46 -3.13 12.34
C ARG A 51 -25.88 -1.75 12.67
N VAL A 52 -25.18 -1.12 11.72
CA VAL A 52 -24.65 0.23 11.93
C VAL A 52 -25.78 1.26 12.10
N THR A 53 -26.85 1.13 11.33
CA THR A 53 -28.01 2.03 11.45
C THR A 53 -28.68 1.93 12.82
N GLU A 54 -28.84 0.72 13.35
CA GLU A 54 -29.39 0.47 14.69
C GLU A 54 -28.48 0.99 15.79
N LEU A 55 -27.16 0.80 15.66
CA LEU A 55 -26.18 1.35 16.59
C LEU A 55 -26.27 2.88 16.67
N LEU A 56 -26.25 3.56 15.52
CA LEU A 56 -26.32 5.03 15.48
C LEU A 56 -27.65 5.55 16.05
N LYS A 57 -28.77 4.91 15.71
CA LYS A 57 -30.09 5.29 16.24
C LYS A 57 -30.22 5.04 17.74
N GLY A 58 -29.63 3.95 18.24
CA GLY A 58 -29.65 3.60 19.67
C GLY A 58 -29.01 4.67 20.56
N GLU A 59 -27.96 5.33 20.07
CA GLU A 59 -27.27 6.44 20.74
C GLU A 59 -27.80 7.83 20.32
N GLY A 60 -28.87 7.89 19.52
CA GLY A 60 -29.50 9.14 19.09
C GLY A 60 -28.68 9.98 18.10
N ILE A 61 -27.71 9.37 17.40
CA ILE A 61 -26.86 10.04 16.43
C ILE A 61 -27.62 10.21 15.10
N THR A 62 -27.74 11.45 14.62
CA THR A 62 -28.43 11.75 13.36
C THR A 62 -27.48 11.71 12.16
N PHE A 63 -27.90 11.09 11.07
CA PHE A 63 -27.15 11.05 9.81
C PHE A 63 -28.02 11.52 8.65
N LYS A 64 -27.40 12.17 7.66
CA LYS A 64 -28.03 12.77 6.47
C LYS A 64 -28.31 11.73 5.40
N SER A 65 -27.35 10.85 5.13
CA SER A 65 -27.48 9.78 4.14
C SER A 65 -26.57 8.60 4.48
N PHE A 66 -26.95 7.43 3.98
CA PHE A 66 -26.16 6.21 4.07
C PHE A 66 -26.09 5.58 2.68
N GLU A 67 -24.89 5.42 2.16
CA GLU A 67 -24.62 4.91 0.80
C GLU A 67 -23.69 3.70 0.85
N MET A 68 -24.01 2.66 0.09
CA MET A 68 -23.09 1.54 -0.13
C MET A 68 -22.12 1.92 -1.25
N VAL A 69 -20.82 1.80 -0.98
CA VAL A 69 -19.74 2.08 -1.94
C VAL A 69 -18.96 0.80 -2.21
N PRO A 70 -18.26 0.68 -3.36
CA PRO A 70 -17.56 -0.56 -3.74
C PRO A 70 -16.56 -1.08 -2.69
N ARG A 71 -16.05 -0.21 -1.82
CA ARG A 71 -15.08 -0.54 -0.76
C ARG A 71 -15.61 -0.34 0.65
N GLY A 72 -16.93 -0.25 0.84
CA GLY A 72 -17.46 0.00 2.16
C GLY A 72 -18.88 0.51 2.20
N MET A 73 -19.19 1.15 3.32
CA MET A 73 -20.38 1.97 3.49
C MET A 73 -19.95 3.38 3.89
N LEU A 74 -20.65 4.37 3.36
CA LEU A 74 -20.40 5.79 3.58
C LEU A 74 -21.60 6.42 4.27
N ILE A 75 -21.37 7.01 5.43
CA ILE A 75 -22.40 7.65 6.25
C ILE A 75 -22.09 9.13 6.31
N ARG A 76 -23.02 9.97 5.85
CA ARG A 76 -22.87 11.44 5.89
C ARG A 76 -23.63 12.00 7.09
N PHE A 77 -23.07 12.99 7.74
CA PHE A 77 -23.58 13.62 8.95
C PHE A 77 -23.83 15.11 8.70
N ASN A 78 -24.66 15.72 9.57
CA ASN A 78 -24.96 17.15 9.48
C ASN A 78 -23.85 18.02 10.09
N ASN A 79 -23.04 17.45 10.98
CA ASN A 79 -21.99 18.15 11.71
C ASN A 79 -20.86 17.17 12.08
N THR A 80 -19.70 17.73 12.44
CA THR A 80 -18.49 16.96 12.81
C THR A 80 -18.64 16.27 14.16
N GLU A 81 -19.48 16.78 15.07
CA GLU A 81 -19.67 16.17 16.39
C GLU A 81 -20.36 14.80 16.28
N ASP A 82 -21.46 14.72 15.54
CA ASP A 82 -22.16 13.47 15.22
C ASP A 82 -21.25 12.50 14.46
N GLN A 83 -20.43 13.02 13.54
CA GLN A 83 -19.43 12.23 12.80
C GLN A 83 -18.41 11.57 13.75
N LEU A 84 -17.85 12.34 14.69
CA LEU A 84 -16.85 11.83 15.65
C LEU A 84 -17.47 10.79 16.58
N ARG A 85 -18.66 11.07 17.13
CA ARG A 85 -19.38 10.13 17.99
C ARG A 85 -19.75 8.85 17.24
N ALA A 86 -20.17 8.97 15.99
CA ALA A 86 -20.47 7.82 15.15
C ALA A 86 -19.24 6.95 14.90
N LYS A 87 -18.09 7.58 14.57
CA LYS A 87 -16.82 6.89 14.36
C LYS A 87 -16.44 6.08 15.60
N ASP A 88 -16.42 6.72 16.77
CA ASP A 88 -16.00 6.05 18.02
C ASP A 88 -16.94 4.90 18.39
N LEU A 89 -18.26 5.09 18.21
CA LEU A 89 -19.26 4.03 18.43
C LEU A 89 -19.08 2.86 17.47
N ILE A 90 -18.81 3.14 16.18
CA ILE A 90 -18.59 2.11 15.16
C ILE A 90 -17.32 1.32 15.48
N ASP A 91 -16.22 1.99 15.81
CA ASP A 91 -14.97 1.33 16.19
C ASP A 91 -15.15 0.42 17.42
N GLU A 92 -15.89 0.88 18.43
CA GLU A 92 -16.13 0.09 19.65
C GLU A 92 -17.03 -1.12 19.41
N LYS A 93 -18.10 -0.98 18.60
CA LYS A 93 -19.17 -1.98 18.50
C LYS A 93 -19.09 -2.89 17.26
N MET A 94 -18.38 -2.50 16.22
CA MET A 94 -18.20 -3.33 15.01
C MET A 94 -16.98 -4.26 15.10
N GLY A 95 -16.11 -4.05 16.09
CA GLY A 95 -14.94 -4.89 16.37
C GLY A 95 -13.85 -4.83 15.30
N ASP A 96 -12.80 -5.63 15.46
CA ASP A 96 -11.55 -5.58 14.66
C ASP A 96 -11.69 -5.97 13.17
N ASN A 97 -12.90 -6.30 12.72
CA ASN A 97 -13.19 -6.72 11.35
C ASN A 97 -13.58 -5.55 10.44
N TYR A 98 -13.69 -4.34 10.98
CA TYR A 98 -13.99 -3.14 10.21
C TYR A 98 -13.05 -2.01 10.62
N VAL A 99 -12.75 -1.11 9.69
CA VAL A 99 -12.09 0.17 9.98
C VAL A 99 -13.08 1.28 9.68
N SER A 100 -13.32 2.15 10.66
CA SER A 100 -13.98 3.41 10.41
C SER A 100 -12.94 4.51 10.14
N ALA A 101 -13.19 5.34 9.13
CA ALA A 101 -12.34 6.44 8.75
C ALA A 101 -13.16 7.73 8.63
N LEU A 102 -12.67 8.80 9.24
CA LEU A 102 -13.23 10.14 9.11
C LEU A 102 -12.85 10.73 7.75
N ASN A 103 -13.85 11.15 6.98
CA ASN A 103 -13.68 11.75 5.67
C ASN A 103 -14.61 12.95 5.47
N LEU A 104 -14.32 13.77 4.46
CA LEU A 104 -15.16 14.84 3.97
C LEU A 104 -15.63 14.45 2.56
N SER A 105 -16.94 14.26 2.40
CA SER A 105 -17.53 13.84 1.12
C SER A 105 -18.19 15.05 0.43
N PRO A 106 -18.01 15.25 -0.88
CA PRO A 106 -18.65 16.38 -1.55
C PRO A 106 -20.17 16.36 -1.38
N ALA A 107 -20.74 17.48 -0.98
CA ALA A 107 -22.18 17.64 -0.78
C ALA A 107 -22.94 17.93 -2.09
N THR A 108 -22.33 17.59 -3.25
CA THR A 108 -22.89 17.82 -4.57
C THR A 108 -24.19 17.03 -4.75
N PRO A 109 -25.31 17.69 -5.13
CA PRO A 109 -26.59 17.03 -5.37
C PRO A 109 -26.50 15.93 -6.43
N ALA A 110 -27.27 14.85 -6.23
CA ALA A 110 -27.28 13.69 -7.12
C ALA A 110 -27.59 14.04 -8.60
N TRP A 111 -28.42 15.06 -8.85
CA TRP A 111 -28.75 15.50 -10.22
C TRP A 111 -27.57 16.15 -10.95
N LEU A 112 -26.67 16.84 -10.23
CA LEU A 112 -25.42 17.38 -10.80
C LEU A 112 -24.41 16.26 -11.03
N SER A 113 -24.27 15.35 -10.06
CA SER A 113 -23.41 14.17 -10.18
C SER A 113 -23.84 13.26 -11.35
N ALA A 114 -25.15 13.14 -11.61
CA ALA A 114 -25.69 12.38 -12.75
C ALA A 114 -25.32 12.99 -14.12
N LEU A 115 -25.04 14.29 -14.18
CA LEU A 115 -24.54 14.98 -15.38
C LEU A 115 -23.01 14.93 -15.50
N ASN A 116 -22.35 14.15 -14.62
CA ASN A 116 -20.90 14.09 -14.48
C ASN A 116 -20.27 15.46 -14.17
N ALA A 117 -21.05 16.36 -13.55
CA ALA A 117 -20.58 17.63 -13.03
C ALA A 117 -19.98 17.38 -11.64
N ALA A 118 -18.71 17.00 -11.61
CA ALA A 118 -17.96 16.80 -10.37
C ALA A 118 -17.32 18.12 -9.90
N PRO A 119 -17.19 18.34 -8.58
CA PRO A 119 -16.40 19.46 -8.07
C PRO A 119 -14.93 19.31 -8.44
N MET A 120 -14.22 20.44 -8.48
CA MET A 120 -12.80 20.49 -8.76
C MET A 120 -12.00 19.86 -7.64
N TYR A 121 -10.92 19.17 -8.00
CA TYR A 121 -9.97 18.64 -7.04
C TYR A 121 -9.23 19.77 -6.32
N LEU A 122 -9.47 19.89 -5.02
CA LEU A 122 -8.77 20.83 -4.16
C LEU A 122 -7.51 20.17 -3.60
N GLY A 123 -6.37 20.84 -3.78
CA GLY A 123 -5.10 20.41 -3.19
C GLY A 123 -5.10 20.55 -1.67
N LEU A 124 -4.02 20.07 -1.05
CA LEU A 124 -3.80 20.09 0.39
C LEU A 124 -3.97 21.50 1.01
N ASP A 125 -3.51 22.55 0.33
CA ASP A 125 -3.57 23.92 0.85
C ASP A 125 -5.00 24.48 0.91
N LEU A 126 -5.90 23.97 0.06
CA LEU A 126 -7.29 24.44 -0.02
C LEU A 126 -8.25 23.56 0.79
N ARG A 127 -7.99 22.25 0.85
CA ARG A 127 -8.84 21.28 1.56
C ARG A 127 -8.35 20.93 2.95
N GLY A 128 -7.10 21.28 3.28
CA GLY A 128 -6.41 20.73 4.45
C GLY A 128 -6.06 19.25 4.28
N GLY A 129 -5.38 18.69 5.27
CA GLY A 129 -4.94 17.29 5.28
C GLY A 129 -3.49 17.14 5.74
N VAL A 130 -2.77 16.15 5.20
CA VAL A 130 -1.35 15.91 5.54
C VAL A 130 -0.46 15.65 4.34
N HIS A 131 0.80 16.03 4.51
CA HIS A 131 1.91 15.75 3.61
C HIS A 131 2.95 14.89 4.35
N PHE A 132 3.19 13.69 3.87
CA PHE A 132 4.24 12.81 4.36
C PHE A 132 5.38 12.70 3.36
N LEU A 133 6.60 12.85 3.86
CA LEU A 133 7.81 12.51 3.15
C LEU A 133 8.41 11.25 3.78
N MET A 134 8.42 10.15 3.02
CA MET A 134 8.89 8.85 3.48
C MET A 134 10.18 8.47 2.78
N GLU A 135 11.15 7.92 3.51
CA GLU A 135 12.41 7.43 2.96
C GLU A 135 12.44 5.90 2.96
N VAL A 136 12.83 5.31 1.83
CA VAL A 136 12.94 3.85 1.67
C VAL A 136 14.31 3.38 2.13
N ASP A 137 14.35 2.34 2.98
CA ASP A 137 15.59 1.70 3.42
C ASP A 137 16.23 0.90 2.28
N MET A 138 17.10 1.57 1.53
CA MET A 138 17.85 0.97 0.41
C MET A 138 18.87 -0.06 0.87
N VAL A 139 19.35 0.04 2.11
CA VAL A 139 20.33 -0.92 2.66
C VAL A 139 19.64 -2.23 2.98
N ALA A 140 18.45 -2.17 3.59
CA ALA A 140 17.61 -3.35 3.80
C ALA A 140 17.19 -3.99 2.48
N ALA A 141 16.82 -3.19 1.46
CA ALA A 141 16.46 -3.71 0.14
C ALA A 141 17.62 -4.49 -0.51
N LEU A 142 18.85 -3.99 -0.43
CA LEU A 142 20.03 -4.70 -0.93
C LEU A 142 20.33 -5.96 -0.13
N ARG A 143 20.22 -5.92 1.20
CA ARG A 143 20.38 -7.09 2.06
C ARG A 143 19.39 -8.20 1.72
N GLN A 144 18.11 -7.85 1.52
CA GLN A 144 17.06 -8.79 1.13
C GLN A 144 17.27 -9.31 -0.29
N ALA A 145 17.79 -8.51 -1.21
CA ALA A 145 18.19 -8.98 -2.53
C ALA A 145 19.33 -10.01 -2.44
N GLY A 146 20.35 -9.78 -1.60
CA GLY A 146 21.41 -10.74 -1.34
C GLY A 146 20.90 -12.08 -0.79
N GLU A 147 19.94 -12.06 0.14
CA GLU A 147 19.32 -13.28 0.68
C GLU A 147 18.52 -14.05 -0.37
N ARG A 148 17.82 -13.32 -1.26
CA ARG A 148 17.13 -13.91 -2.41
C ARG A 148 18.12 -14.58 -3.35
N TYR A 149 19.20 -13.90 -3.71
CA TYR A 149 20.26 -14.49 -4.55
C TYR A 149 20.86 -15.74 -3.93
N VAL A 150 21.09 -15.79 -2.61
CA VAL A 150 21.54 -17.01 -1.93
C VAL A 150 20.56 -18.16 -2.15
N SER A 151 19.26 -17.92 -2.05
CA SER A 151 18.22 -18.92 -2.28
C SER A 151 18.14 -19.34 -3.75
N ASP A 152 18.18 -18.38 -4.67
CA ASP A 152 18.05 -18.61 -6.11
C ASP A 152 19.25 -19.38 -6.66
N LEU A 153 20.47 -18.97 -6.31
CA LEU A 153 21.71 -19.65 -6.69
C LEU A 153 21.75 -21.08 -6.15
N ARG A 154 21.25 -21.29 -4.93
CA ARG A 154 21.12 -22.64 -4.35
C ARG A 154 20.18 -23.51 -5.17
N SER A 155 19.04 -22.95 -5.61
CA SER A 155 18.05 -23.66 -6.43
C SER A 155 18.64 -24.04 -7.79
N ILE A 156 19.28 -23.09 -8.46
CA ILE A 156 19.88 -23.26 -9.79
C ILE A 156 20.99 -24.32 -9.76
N LEU A 157 21.95 -24.20 -8.84
CA LEU A 157 23.06 -25.16 -8.76
C LEU A 157 22.57 -26.58 -8.43
N ARG A 158 21.51 -26.70 -7.63
CA ARG A 158 20.89 -28.01 -7.34
C ARG A 158 20.17 -28.57 -8.57
N GLY A 159 19.45 -27.73 -9.32
CA GLY A 159 18.76 -28.11 -10.55
C GLY A 159 19.71 -28.63 -11.62
N GLU A 160 20.82 -27.92 -11.83
CA GLU A 160 21.89 -28.29 -12.77
C GLU A 160 22.89 -29.32 -12.20
N LYS A 161 22.62 -29.85 -11.00
CA LYS A 161 23.42 -30.90 -10.32
C LYS A 161 24.90 -30.54 -10.07
N VAL A 162 25.22 -29.25 -9.95
CA VAL A 162 26.56 -28.78 -9.57
C VAL A 162 26.74 -28.90 -8.07
N ARG A 163 27.82 -29.56 -7.65
CA ARG A 163 28.11 -29.80 -6.23
C ARG A 163 28.76 -28.57 -5.60
N TYR A 164 28.16 -28.04 -4.54
CA TYR A 164 28.72 -26.96 -3.72
C TYR A 164 28.80 -27.38 -2.25
N LEU A 165 29.73 -26.80 -1.49
CA LEU A 165 29.91 -27.04 -0.05
C LEU A 165 29.06 -26.07 0.78
N SER A 166 29.08 -24.79 0.43
CA SER A 166 28.30 -23.75 1.12
C SER A 166 27.98 -22.58 0.18
N ILE A 167 26.86 -21.92 0.43
CA ILE A 167 26.46 -20.66 -0.21
C ILE A 167 26.05 -19.73 0.92
N ALA A 168 26.77 -18.62 1.07
CA ALA A 168 26.54 -17.65 2.13
C ALA A 168 26.75 -16.22 1.63
N LYS A 169 26.05 -15.26 2.22
CA LYS A 169 26.33 -13.84 2.00
C LYS A 169 27.67 -13.48 2.66
N THR A 170 28.45 -12.64 2.01
CA THR A 170 29.63 -12.04 2.66
C THR A 170 29.21 -10.99 3.69
N SER A 171 30.13 -10.63 4.58
CA SER A 171 29.89 -9.64 5.67
C SER A 171 29.47 -8.26 5.16
N SER A 172 29.84 -7.88 3.94
CA SER A 172 29.44 -6.61 3.31
C SER A 172 28.03 -6.62 2.70
N GLY A 173 27.37 -7.78 2.59
CA GLY A 173 25.98 -7.91 2.13
C GLY A 173 25.72 -7.75 0.63
N ASN A 174 26.69 -7.23 -0.13
CA ASN A 174 26.59 -7.01 -1.58
C ASN A 174 27.18 -8.13 -2.45
N ALA A 175 27.70 -9.18 -1.80
CA ALA A 175 28.22 -10.35 -2.50
C ALA A 175 27.79 -11.65 -1.82
N VAL A 176 27.75 -12.71 -2.63
CA VAL A 176 27.49 -14.08 -2.20
C VAL A 176 28.75 -14.89 -2.46
N GLU A 177 29.25 -15.57 -1.44
CA GLU A 177 30.36 -16.50 -1.54
C GLU A 177 29.81 -17.92 -1.70
N ILE A 178 30.30 -18.61 -2.73
CA ILE A 178 30.03 -20.03 -2.94
C ILE A 178 31.34 -20.80 -2.81
N LYS A 179 31.33 -21.83 -1.96
CA LYS A 179 32.46 -22.71 -1.74
C LYS A 179 32.26 -24.02 -2.51
N PHE A 180 33.29 -24.46 -3.20
CA PHE A 180 33.34 -25.69 -4.00
C PHE A 180 34.51 -26.57 -3.55
N ARG A 181 34.40 -27.87 -3.81
CA ARG A 181 35.48 -28.84 -3.53
C ARG A 181 36.60 -28.78 -4.56
N ASN A 182 36.30 -28.44 -5.81
CA ASN A 182 37.26 -28.40 -6.90
C ASN A 182 36.95 -27.24 -7.88
N ALA A 183 37.94 -26.87 -8.70
CA ALA A 183 37.79 -25.81 -9.68
C ALA A 183 36.79 -26.14 -10.82
N SER A 184 36.65 -27.42 -11.19
CA SER A 184 35.72 -27.84 -12.24
C SER A 184 34.26 -27.53 -11.89
N ASP A 185 33.85 -27.80 -10.64
CA ASP A 185 32.50 -27.52 -10.14
C ASP A 185 32.27 -26.00 -10.07
N ARG A 186 33.29 -25.23 -9.66
CA ARG A 186 33.26 -23.75 -9.64
C ARG A 186 33.06 -23.19 -11.05
N ASP A 187 33.81 -23.69 -12.03
CA ASP A 187 33.78 -23.18 -13.39
C ASP A 187 32.46 -23.54 -14.09
N ALA A 188 31.92 -24.74 -13.84
CA ALA A 188 30.57 -25.11 -14.25
C ALA A 188 29.50 -24.20 -13.65
N ALA A 189 29.58 -23.92 -12.33
CA ALA A 189 28.69 -22.96 -11.67
C ALA A 189 28.81 -21.56 -12.27
N SER A 190 30.03 -21.07 -12.50
CA SER A 190 30.30 -19.75 -13.10
C SER A 190 29.64 -19.63 -14.47
N ALA A 191 29.72 -20.67 -15.32
CA ALA A 191 29.09 -20.67 -16.64
C ALA A 191 27.54 -20.59 -16.56
N ILE A 192 26.93 -21.35 -15.66
CA ILE A 192 25.48 -21.36 -15.44
C ILE A 192 25.02 -19.99 -14.90
N ILE A 193 25.71 -19.45 -13.89
CA ILE A 193 25.32 -18.19 -13.25
C ILE A 193 25.49 -17.02 -14.22
N ARG A 194 26.54 -16.99 -15.05
CA ARG A 194 26.70 -15.96 -16.10
C ARG A 194 25.55 -15.97 -17.10
N LYS A 195 25.01 -17.16 -17.41
CA LYS A 195 23.90 -17.31 -18.36
C LYS A 195 22.58 -16.79 -17.79
N GLU A 196 22.24 -17.16 -16.55
CA GLU A 196 20.98 -16.75 -15.91
C GLU A 196 21.02 -15.31 -15.36
N TYR A 197 22.18 -14.88 -14.85
CA TYR A 197 22.36 -13.57 -14.22
C TYR A 197 23.55 -12.81 -14.84
N PRO A 198 23.39 -12.26 -16.05
CA PRO A 198 24.46 -11.57 -16.77
C PRO A 198 24.93 -10.28 -16.08
N ARG A 199 24.14 -9.72 -15.17
CA ARG A 199 24.46 -8.50 -14.41
C ARG A 199 25.17 -8.77 -13.08
N LEU A 200 25.50 -10.02 -12.76
CA LEU A 200 26.33 -10.36 -11.61
C LEU A 200 27.81 -10.42 -12.01
N LEU A 201 28.67 -9.89 -11.16
CA LEU A 201 30.12 -9.98 -11.30
C LEU A 201 30.58 -11.25 -10.60
N LEU A 202 31.37 -12.05 -11.30
CA LEU A 202 31.76 -13.39 -10.86
C LEU A 202 33.28 -13.47 -10.84
N GLU A 203 33.83 -13.58 -9.64
CA GLU A 203 35.26 -13.61 -9.37
C GLU A 203 35.63 -14.97 -8.78
N PRO A 204 36.30 -15.84 -9.55
CA PRO A 204 36.81 -17.10 -9.02
C PRO A 204 38.01 -16.82 -8.10
N GLU A 205 38.03 -17.50 -6.96
CA GLU A 205 39.12 -17.46 -6.00
C GLU A 205 39.56 -18.89 -5.64
N GLU A 206 40.79 -19.02 -5.16
CA GLU A 206 41.30 -20.25 -4.54
C GLU A 206 41.91 -19.91 -3.19
N ARG A 207 41.42 -20.56 -2.13
CA ARG A 207 41.89 -20.33 -0.76
C ARG A 207 42.11 -21.68 -0.08
N GLY A 208 43.35 -21.96 0.32
CA GLY A 208 43.68 -23.14 1.11
C GLY A 208 43.35 -24.48 0.45
N GLY A 209 43.37 -24.55 -0.89
CA GLY A 209 43.04 -25.77 -1.65
C GLY A 209 41.55 -25.96 -1.97
N ASP A 210 40.68 -25.10 -1.42
CA ASP A 210 39.26 -25.04 -1.79
C ASP A 210 39.03 -23.98 -2.88
N ALA A 211 38.05 -24.23 -3.75
CA ALA A 211 37.67 -23.31 -4.82
C ALA A 211 36.48 -22.44 -4.38
N PHE A 212 36.56 -21.14 -4.60
CA PHE A 212 35.54 -20.16 -4.22
C PHE A 212 35.04 -19.39 -5.44
N LEU A 213 33.79 -18.97 -5.41
CA LEU A 213 33.21 -18.04 -6.38
C LEU A 213 32.55 -16.90 -5.62
N ILE A 214 33.09 -15.70 -5.80
CA ILE A 214 32.52 -14.48 -5.26
C ILE A 214 31.57 -13.90 -6.31
N VAL A 215 30.29 -13.87 -5.97
CA VAL A 215 29.21 -13.35 -6.79
C VAL A 215 28.84 -11.96 -6.26
N THR A 216 29.33 -10.91 -6.90
CA THR A 216 29.08 -9.52 -6.49
C THR A 216 27.95 -8.92 -7.33
N ILE A 217 27.04 -8.21 -6.68
CA ILE A 217 25.97 -7.47 -7.37
C ILE A 217 26.60 -6.26 -8.08
N SER A 218 26.50 -6.18 -9.40
CA SER A 218 27.03 -5.04 -10.15
C SER A 218 26.32 -3.73 -9.78
N GLU A 219 26.97 -2.58 -10.00
CA GLU A 219 26.34 -1.28 -9.76
C GLU A 219 25.05 -1.07 -10.56
N GLN A 220 24.99 -1.64 -11.77
CA GLN A 220 23.78 -1.58 -12.60
C GLN A 220 22.63 -2.34 -11.93
N GLU A 221 22.89 -3.55 -11.42
CA GLU A 221 21.90 -4.33 -10.70
C GLU A 221 21.52 -3.66 -9.37
N VAL A 222 22.47 -3.04 -8.66
CA VAL A 222 22.19 -2.22 -7.46
C VAL A 222 21.20 -1.09 -7.77
N ARG A 223 21.38 -0.38 -8.89
CA ARG A 223 20.45 0.69 -9.31
C ARG A 223 19.06 0.14 -9.64
N GLU A 224 18.97 -0.99 -10.33
CA GLU A 224 17.69 -1.63 -10.62
C GLU A 224 17.00 -2.13 -9.34
N ILE A 225 17.73 -2.72 -8.39
CA ILE A 225 17.18 -3.13 -7.09
C ILE A 225 16.61 -1.93 -6.35
N LYS A 226 17.34 -0.80 -6.29
CA LYS A 226 16.85 0.44 -5.64
C LYS A 226 15.58 0.97 -6.33
N LYS A 227 15.56 0.98 -7.66
CA LYS A 227 14.40 1.41 -8.45
C LYS A 227 13.18 0.51 -8.20
N MET A 228 13.37 -0.82 -8.24
CA MET A 228 12.31 -1.78 -7.96
C MET A 228 11.80 -1.66 -6.52
N ALA A 229 12.69 -1.49 -5.54
CA ALA A 229 12.31 -1.30 -4.14
C ALA A 229 11.45 -0.04 -3.96
N LEU A 230 11.79 1.05 -4.66
CA LEU A 230 11.02 2.28 -4.62
C LEU A 230 9.64 2.12 -5.28
N GLN A 231 9.58 1.52 -6.48
CA GLN A 231 8.33 1.26 -7.18
C GLN A 231 7.40 0.34 -6.39
N GLN A 232 7.93 -0.72 -5.79
CA GLN A 232 7.17 -1.61 -4.93
C GLN A 232 6.58 -0.88 -3.73
N ASN A 233 7.39 -0.04 -3.05
CA ASN A 233 6.90 0.76 -1.93
C ASN A 233 5.86 1.80 -2.34
N VAL A 234 5.97 2.40 -3.53
CA VAL A 234 4.92 3.27 -4.08
C VAL A 234 3.60 2.53 -4.25
N ILE A 235 3.63 1.31 -4.80
CA ILE A 235 2.41 0.48 -4.96
C ILE A 235 1.83 0.11 -3.59
N THR A 236 2.68 -0.33 -2.65
CA THR A 236 2.26 -0.66 -1.28
C THR A 236 1.61 0.54 -0.59
N LEU A 237 2.21 1.73 -0.68
CA LEU A 237 1.66 2.94 -0.11
C LEU A 237 0.34 3.34 -0.77
N ARG A 238 0.22 3.23 -2.11
CA ARG A 238 -1.07 3.48 -2.79
C ARG A 238 -2.19 2.59 -2.25
N ASN A 239 -1.92 1.30 -2.03
CA ASN A 239 -2.92 0.38 -1.51
C ASN A 239 -3.32 0.74 -0.06
N ARG A 240 -2.36 1.08 0.79
CA ARG A 240 -2.63 1.50 2.18
C ARG A 240 -3.39 2.81 2.26
N VAL A 241 -3.07 3.75 1.39
CA VAL A 241 -3.79 5.02 1.36
C VAL A 241 -5.23 4.81 0.91
N ASN A 242 -5.46 3.90 -0.04
CA ASN A 242 -6.81 3.52 -0.43
C ASN A 242 -7.62 2.92 0.73
N GLU A 243 -6.98 2.26 1.69
CA GLU A 243 -7.63 1.72 2.90
C GLU A 243 -8.05 2.83 3.88
N LEU A 244 -7.42 4.02 3.82
CA LEU A 244 -7.79 5.17 4.64
C LEU A 244 -9.09 5.84 4.19
N GLY A 245 -9.68 5.42 3.06
CA GLY A 245 -10.93 6.01 2.54
C GLY A 245 -10.78 7.43 2.00
N VAL A 246 -9.55 7.90 1.75
CA VAL A 246 -9.30 9.22 1.16
C VAL A 246 -9.68 9.19 -0.31
N ALA A 247 -10.49 10.16 -0.74
CA ALA A 247 -11.08 10.15 -2.08
C ALA A 247 -10.04 10.27 -3.21
N GLU A 248 -8.91 10.97 -2.98
CA GLU A 248 -7.94 11.29 -4.03
C GLU A 248 -6.51 11.46 -3.49
N PRO A 249 -5.81 10.36 -3.17
CA PRO A 249 -4.46 10.45 -2.64
C PRO A 249 -3.40 10.61 -3.73
N VAL A 250 -2.38 11.42 -3.45
CA VAL A 250 -1.22 11.57 -4.32
C VAL A 250 -0.04 10.82 -3.73
N VAL A 251 0.37 9.72 -4.38
CA VAL A 251 1.58 8.95 -4.03
C VAL A 251 2.55 9.01 -5.19
N GLN A 252 3.67 9.69 -4.98
CA GLN A 252 4.67 9.95 -6.01
C GLN A 252 6.09 9.78 -5.47
N GLN A 253 6.99 9.36 -6.33
CA GLN A 253 8.41 9.32 -6.03
C GLN A 253 8.98 10.75 -5.99
N GLN A 254 9.79 11.04 -4.96
CA GLN A 254 10.58 12.26 -4.87
C GLN A 254 12.07 11.91 -4.79
N GLY A 255 12.85 12.26 -5.81
CA GLY A 255 14.28 11.92 -5.86
C GLY A 255 14.53 10.42 -6.02
N GLN A 256 15.63 9.91 -5.47
CA GLN A 256 16.09 8.52 -5.69
C GLN A 256 15.64 7.51 -4.62
N ASN A 257 15.27 7.99 -3.43
CA ASN A 257 14.96 7.13 -2.28
C ASN A 257 13.75 7.58 -1.45
N ARG A 258 13.03 8.63 -1.88
CA ARG A 258 11.90 9.17 -1.12
C ARG A 258 10.59 9.06 -1.88
N ILE A 259 9.51 8.99 -1.12
CA ILE A 259 8.14 8.95 -1.61
C ILE A 259 7.36 10.05 -0.89
N VAL A 260 6.68 10.88 -1.67
CA VAL A 260 5.72 11.86 -1.19
C VAL A 260 4.34 11.23 -1.19
N VAL A 261 3.65 11.37 -0.06
CA VAL A 261 2.25 11.00 0.10
C VAL A 261 1.47 12.23 0.54
N GLN A 262 0.46 12.61 -0.22
CA GLN A 262 -0.47 13.68 0.15
C GLN A 262 -1.86 13.11 0.31
N LEU A 263 -2.49 13.45 1.43
CA LEU A 263 -3.84 13.01 1.78
C LEU A 263 -4.72 14.24 2.00
N PRO A 264 -5.36 14.79 0.95
CA PRO A 264 -6.28 15.91 1.10
C PRO A 264 -7.53 15.49 1.87
N GLY A 265 -8.00 16.33 2.79
CA GLY A 265 -9.26 16.12 3.52
C GLY A 265 -9.23 15.00 4.58
N ILE A 266 -8.08 14.37 4.85
CA ILE A 266 -7.97 13.42 5.96
C ILE A 266 -8.06 14.17 7.29
N GLN A 267 -8.90 13.69 8.20
CA GLN A 267 -9.07 14.29 9.52
C GLN A 267 -8.16 13.61 10.56
N ASP A 268 -8.01 12.28 10.51
CA ASP A 268 -7.19 11.53 11.47
C ASP A 268 -5.75 11.30 10.95
N THR A 269 -4.87 12.24 11.29
CA THR A 269 -3.47 12.22 10.88
C THR A 269 -2.64 11.16 11.62
N ALA A 270 -3.00 10.85 12.86
CA ALA A 270 -2.31 9.85 13.68
C ALA A 270 -2.56 8.46 13.11
N ARG A 271 -3.82 8.16 12.79
CA ARG A 271 -4.20 6.89 12.17
C ARG A 271 -3.59 6.73 10.78
N ALA A 272 -3.56 7.81 9.99
CA ALA A 272 -2.87 7.80 8.70
C ALA A 272 -1.37 7.47 8.86
N LYS A 273 -0.69 8.07 9.85
CA LYS A 273 0.72 7.78 10.13
C LYS A 273 0.94 6.32 10.55
N GLU A 274 0.05 5.76 11.39
CA GLU A 274 0.12 4.35 11.81
C GLU A 274 -0.01 3.40 10.61
N ILE A 275 -1.03 3.58 9.78
CA ILE A 275 -1.30 2.70 8.64
C ILE A 275 -0.19 2.79 7.58
N LEU A 276 0.34 4.00 7.33
CA LEU A 276 1.43 4.18 6.38
C LEU A 276 2.79 3.71 6.93
N GLY A 277 3.03 3.85 8.23
CA GLY A 277 4.29 3.48 8.89
C GLY A 277 4.41 2.01 9.29
N ALA A 278 3.30 1.27 9.40
CA ALA A 278 3.33 -0.12 9.85
C ALA A 278 4.08 -1.04 8.88
N THR A 279 5.10 -1.78 9.30
CA THR A 279 5.72 -2.79 8.41
C THR A 279 4.87 -4.07 8.43
N ALA A 280 4.23 -4.42 7.33
CA ALA A 280 3.45 -5.66 7.24
C ALA A 280 4.34 -6.79 6.72
N THR A 281 4.89 -7.60 7.61
CA THR A 281 5.59 -8.85 7.24
C THR A 281 4.59 -9.99 7.22
N LEU A 282 4.33 -10.55 6.04
CA LEU A 282 3.49 -11.75 5.89
C LEU A 282 4.39 -12.99 5.92
N GLU A 283 4.24 -13.81 6.96
CA GLU A 283 4.93 -15.09 7.06
C GLU A 283 3.91 -16.22 6.97
N PHE A 284 4.13 -17.13 6.04
CA PHE A 284 3.40 -18.40 5.98
C PHE A 284 4.17 -19.42 6.80
N ARG A 285 3.51 -20.00 7.80
CA ARG A 285 4.05 -21.06 8.64
C ARG A 285 3.13 -22.27 8.58
N MET A 286 3.71 -23.47 8.66
CA MET A 286 2.92 -24.69 8.79
C MET A 286 2.30 -24.73 10.19
N ALA A 287 0.99 -24.93 10.25
CA ALA A 287 0.28 -25.12 11.50
C ALA A 287 0.49 -26.56 11.99
N VAL A 288 0.69 -26.73 13.31
CA VAL A 288 0.72 -28.05 13.94
C VAL A 288 -0.71 -28.40 14.35
N GLU A 289 -1.33 -29.35 13.66
CA GLU A 289 -2.76 -29.69 13.85
C GLU A 289 -3.04 -30.40 15.18
N ASN A 290 -2.05 -31.09 15.78
CA ASN A 290 -2.21 -31.92 16.98
C ASN A 290 -1.31 -31.45 18.15
N ALA A 291 -1.17 -30.13 18.34
CA ALA A 291 -0.41 -29.61 19.46
C ALA A 291 -1.22 -29.70 20.77
N ASP A 292 -0.60 -30.24 21.83
CA ASP A 292 -1.17 -30.16 23.18
C ASP A 292 -1.09 -28.71 23.68
N VAL A 293 -2.22 -28.02 23.61
CA VAL A 293 -2.36 -26.61 24.01
C VAL A 293 -1.99 -26.41 25.48
N GLN A 294 -2.25 -27.39 26.35
CA GLN A 294 -1.90 -27.28 27.77
C GLN A 294 -0.39 -27.42 28.00
N ALA A 295 0.27 -28.33 27.27
CA ALA A 295 1.73 -28.43 27.31
C ALA A 295 2.42 -27.16 26.76
N ALA A 296 1.85 -26.54 25.72
CA ALA A 296 2.36 -25.28 25.17
C ALA A 296 2.22 -24.11 26.15
N LEU A 297 1.06 -23.98 26.82
CA LEU A 297 0.85 -22.96 27.88
C LEU A 297 1.75 -23.20 29.10
N ALA A 298 2.13 -24.45 29.37
CA ALA A 298 3.09 -24.81 30.41
C ALA A 298 4.57 -24.65 29.98
N GLY A 299 4.84 -24.02 28.83
CA GLY A 299 6.20 -23.72 28.36
C GLY A 299 6.91 -24.87 27.65
N ARG A 300 6.19 -25.91 27.22
CA ARG A 300 6.72 -27.04 26.44
C ARG A 300 6.03 -27.13 25.07
N PRO A 301 6.19 -26.14 24.20
CA PRO A 301 5.55 -26.18 22.90
C PRO A 301 6.25 -27.20 21.97
N PRO A 302 5.56 -27.75 20.95
CA PRO A 302 6.13 -28.73 20.04
C PRO A 302 7.40 -28.23 19.33
N VAL A 303 8.32 -29.14 19.04
CA VAL A 303 9.61 -28.82 18.40
C VAL A 303 9.36 -28.10 17.06
N GLY A 304 9.99 -26.93 16.89
CA GLY A 304 9.85 -26.11 15.68
C GLY A 304 8.73 -25.08 15.72
N THR A 305 7.95 -25.01 16.79
CA THR A 305 7.03 -23.90 17.06
C THR A 305 7.77 -22.76 17.78
N ARG A 306 7.35 -21.52 17.51
CA ARG A 306 8.01 -20.29 17.98
C ARG A 306 6.99 -19.36 18.60
#